data_AF-A0A9X3BPW0-F1
#
_entry.id   AF-A0A9X3BPW0-F1
#
_cell.length_a   1.000
_cell.length_b   1.000
_cell.length_c   1.000
_cell.angle_alpha   90.00
_cell.angle_beta   90.00
_cell.angle_gamma   90.00
#
_symmetry.space_group_name_H-M   'P 1'
#
loop_
_entity.id
_entity.type
_entity.pdbx_description
1 polymer ?
#
loop_
_entity_poly.entity_id
_entity_poly.type
_entity_poly.pdbx_seq_one_letter_code
_entity_poly.pdbx_strand_id
1 'polypeptide(L)'
;MPSHLEVFTPSGRELVPLSGQRVTLGKAAGNVVALEHDATVSRLHAVFENLGAAWSIRDMGSRNGTYLNGEKITAERVLHSGDEVRVGKSRLIFWMVRDSAEGGREEETVTAQPVDAPPRLTRREYDVLVVLCRPLVSDAPFPEPASVRAMAGELYVTEAAVKQHLQNLYDKFAVPAEGDRRVRLANEALRRGAVTLAQLRDGAT
;
A
#
# COMPACT_ATOMS: atom_id res chain seq x y z
N MET A 1 17.03 6.55 -8.26
CA MET A 1 15.74 5.96 -8.68
C MET A 1 14.64 6.99 -8.42
N PRO A 2 13.79 7.31 -9.40
CA PRO A 2 12.65 8.17 -9.16
C PRO A 2 11.71 7.48 -8.17
N SER A 3 11.31 8.18 -7.12
CA SER A 3 10.32 7.70 -6.15
C SER A 3 9.35 8.83 -5.85
N HIS A 4 8.12 8.50 -5.47
CA HIS A 4 7.13 9.49 -5.07
C HIS A 4 6.20 8.95 -3.99
N LEU A 5 5.53 9.87 -3.29
CA LEU A 5 4.45 9.59 -2.37
C LEU A 5 3.13 10.00 -3.01
N GLU A 6 2.16 9.10 -3.03
CA GLU A 6 0.77 9.45 -3.31
C GLU A 6 0.08 9.80 -1.98
N VAL A 7 -0.16 11.10 -1.77
CA VAL A 7 -0.75 11.66 -0.55
C VAL A 7 -2.26 11.80 -0.74
N PHE A 8 -3.03 11.19 0.15
CA PHE A 8 -4.49 11.31 0.16
C PHE A 8 -4.90 12.51 1.00
N THR A 9 -5.56 13.47 0.37
CA THR A 9 -6.07 14.70 1.00
C THR A 9 -7.59 14.76 0.88
N PRO A 10 -8.28 15.59 1.67
CA PRO A 10 -9.72 15.81 1.49
C PRO A 10 -10.10 16.29 0.07
N SER A 11 -9.16 16.91 -0.64
CA SER A 11 -9.36 17.47 -1.98
C SER A 11 -9.07 16.48 -3.11
N GLY A 12 -8.61 15.26 -2.79
CA GLY A 12 -8.22 14.25 -3.77
C GLY A 12 -6.83 13.67 -3.45
N ARG A 13 -6.06 13.37 -4.49
CA ARG A 13 -4.71 12.79 -4.36
C ARG A 13 -3.66 13.73 -4.94
N GLU A 14 -2.53 13.83 -4.25
CA GLU A 14 -1.37 14.61 -4.66
C GLU A 14 -0.15 13.69 -4.77
N LEU A 15 0.64 13.86 -5.84
CA LEU A 15 1.89 13.11 -6.02
C LEU A 15 3.08 14.00 -5.62
N VAL A 16 3.78 13.61 -4.56
CA VAL A 16 4.95 14.35 -4.07
C VAL A 16 6.23 13.58 -4.40
N PRO A 17 7.14 14.11 -5.24
CA PRO A 17 8.37 13.42 -5.59
C PRO A 17 9.31 13.33 -4.38
N LEU A 18 9.88 12.15 -4.16
CA LEU A 18 10.95 11.91 -3.20
C LEU A 18 12.29 12.17 -3.89
N SER A 19 12.94 13.26 -3.50
CA SER A 19 14.22 13.70 -4.06
C SER A 19 15.21 14.10 -2.97
N GLY A 20 16.50 14.08 -3.32
CA GLY A 20 17.58 14.36 -2.38
C GLY A 20 17.86 13.20 -1.42
N GLN A 21 18.56 13.53 -0.33
CA GLN A 21 18.98 12.56 0.69
C GLN A 21 17.89 12.31 1.75
N ARG A 22 17.04 13.31 2.01
CA ARG A 22 16.09 13.28 3.11
C ARG A 22 14.84 14.09 2.75
N VAL A 23 13.66 13.52 3.02
CA VAL A 23 12.37 14.17 2.85
C VAL A 23 11.63 14.16 4.18
N THR A 24 11.17 15.33 4.63
CA THR A 24 10.45 15.48 5.90
C THR A 24 8.94 15.42 5.72
N LEU A 25 8.25 14.77 6.65
CA LEU A 25 6.80 14.64 6.69
C LEU A 25 6.28 15.20 8.01
N GLY A 26 5.31 16.11 7.96
CA GLY A 26 4.69 16.62 9.17
C GLY A 26 3.72 17.77 8.94
N LYS A 27 3.12 18.25 10.03
CA LYS A 27 2.10 19.32 9.99
C LYS A 27 2.67 20.71 9.73
N ALA A 28 3.96 20.94 10.01
CA ALA A 28 4.56 22.25 9.77
C ALA A 28 4.73 22.48 8.25
N ALA A 29 4.41 23.69 7.78
CA ALA A 29 4.56 24.09 6.37
C ALA A 29 6.01 24.01 5.85
N GLY A 30 7.00 23.99 6.75
CA GLY A 30 8.42 23.82 6.38
C GLY A 30 8.84 22.38 6.06
N ASN A 31 7.93 21.40 6.16
CA ASN A 31 8.21 20.05 5.71
C ASN A 31 8.04 19.96 4.19
N VAL A 32 8.81 19.07 3.56
CA VAL A 32 8.65 18.78 2.12
C VAL A 32 7.27 18.19 1.85
N VAL A 33 6.79 17.31 2.72
CA VAL A 33 5.41 16.82 2.71
C VAL A 33 4.66 17.45 3.88
N ALA A 34 3.98 18.57 3.60
CA ALA A 34 3.26 19.36 4.59
C ALA A 34 1.79 18.90 4.71
N LEU A 35 1.46 18.29 5.84
CA LEU A 35 0.10 17.83 6.16
C LEU A 35 -0.62 18.83 7.06
N GLU A 36 -0.72 20.09 6.63
CA GLU A 36 -1.21 21.21 7.45
C GLU A 36 -2.66 21.03 7.92
N HIS A 37 -3.46 20.32 7.13
CA HIS A 37 -4.87 20.05 7.40
C HIS A 37 -5.08 19.04 8.54
N ASP A 38 -4.06 18.26 8.91
CA ASP A 38 -4.20 17.19 9.91
C ASP A 38 -3.60 17.57 11.27
N ALA A 39 -4.46 18.00 12.19
CA ALA A 39 -4.10 18.35 13.56
C ALA A 39 -3.55 17.18 14.39
N THR A 40 -3.72 15.94 13.93
CA THR A 40 -3.21 14.75 14.61
C THR A 40 -1.78 14.40 14.20
N VAL A 41 -1.22 15.10 13.20
CA VAL A 41 0.17 14.94 12.76
C VAL A 41 1.07 15.90 13.56
N SER A 42 2.20 15.38 14.07
CA SER A 42 3.24 16.20 14.72
C SER A 42 3.87 17.21 13.76
N ARG A 43 4.46 18.29 14.29
CA ARG A 43 5.13 19.33 13.48
C ARG A 43 6.19 18.74 12.54
N LEU A 44 7.04 17.88 13.07
CA LEU A 44 7.90 16.94 12.34
C LEU A 44 7.49 15.54 12.81
N HIS A 45 6.96 14.72 11.91
CA HIS A 45 6.32 13.45 12.28
C HIS A 45 7.21 12.27 11.90
N ALA A 46 7.61 12.21 10.64
CA ALA A 46 8.46 11.17 10.11
C ALA A 46 9.42 11.76 9.10
N VAL A 47 10.44 10.97 8.79
CA VAL A 47 11.44 11.30 7.80
C VAL A 47 11.64 10.11 6.88
N PHE A 48 11.67 10.39 5.59
CA PHE A 48 12.12 9.45 4.57
C PHE A 48 13.60 9.70 4.30
N GLU A 49 14.41 8.65 4.37
CA GLU A 49 15.86 8.73 4.09
C GLU A 49 16.19 7.90 2.86
N ASN A 50 17.02 8.48 1.98
CA ASN A 50 17.51 7.79 0.79
C ASN A 50 18.79 7.02 1.14
N LEU A 51 18.71 5.70 1.10
CA LEU A 51 19.83 4.78 1.35
C LEU A 51 20.61 4.44 0.07
N GLY A 52 20.41 5.20 -1.01
CA GLY A 52 21.01 5.00 -2.33
C GLY A 52 20.21 4.00 -3.18
N ALA A 53 20.10 2.76 -2.71
CA ALA A 53 19.38 1.68 -3.41
C ALA A 53 17.90 1.54 -2.99
N ALA A 54 17.52 2.13 -1.85
CA ALA A 54 16.18 2.07 -1.30
C ALA A 54 15.85 3.34 -0.53
N TRP A 55 14.58 3.53 -0.20
CA TRP A 55 14.14 4.52 0.77
C TRP A 55 13.81 3.84 2.09
N SER A 56 14.05 4.51 3.20
CA SER A 56 13.58 4.11 4.52
C SER A 56 12.66 5.18 5.09
N ILE A 57 11.87 4.79 6.09
CA ILE A 57 11.08 5.69 6.93
C ILE A 57 11.46 5.54 8.39
N ARG A 58 11.52 6.66 9.10
CA ARG A 58 11.72 6.72 10.55
C ARG A 58 10.74 7.69 11.19
N ASP A 59 10.13 7.27 12.29
CA ASP A 59 9.32 8.14 13.16
C ASP A 59 10.23 9.09 13.97
N MET A 60 9.87 10.36 14.05
CA MET A 60 10.65 11.40 14.73
C MET A 60 10.12 11.71 16.15
N GLY A 61 9.66 10.68 16.88
CA GLY A 61 9.06 10.85 18.20
C GLY A 61 7.68 11.44 18.14
N SER A 62 6.89 11.03 17.15
CA SER A 62 5.56 11.58 16.93
C SER A 62 4.58 11.18 18.04
N ARG A 63 3.60 12.05 18.35
CA ARG A 63 2.63 11.79 19.42
C ARG A 63 1.78 10.55 19.15
N ASN A 64 1.37 10.35 17.90
CA ASN A 64 0.44 9.27 17.52
C ASN A 64 1.16 8.06 16.91
N GLY A 65 2.45 8.17 16.61
CA GLY A 65 3.21 7.15 15.90
C GLY A 65 3.03 7.19 14.40
N THR A 66 4.03 6.64 13.71
CA THR A 66 3.99 6.31 12.29
C THR A 66 3.62 4.84 12.12
N TYR A 67 2.75 4.54 11.16
CA TYR A 67 2.32 3.18 10.83
C TYR A 67 2.73 2.87 9.40
N LEU A 68 3.29 1.68 9.18
CA LEU A 68 3.66 1.15 7.88
C LEU A 68 2.84 -0.12 7.64
N ASN A 69 1.96 -0.11 6.65
CA ASN A 69 1.02 -1.19 6.33
C ASN A 69 0.28 -1.69 7.57
N GLY A 70 -0.33 -0.76 8.32
CA GLY A 70 -1.10 -1.05 9.53
C GLY A 70 -0.27 -1.31 10.80
N GLU A 71 1.04 -1.57 10.70
CA GLU A 71 1.91 -1.84 11.85
C GLU A 71 2.61 -0.55 12.32
N LYS A 72 2.61 -0.28 13.63
CA LYS A 72 3.32 0.88 14.19
C LYS A 72 4.82 0.64 14.14
N ILE A 73 5.57 1.52 13.47
CA ILE A 73 7.03 1.41 13.42
C ILE A 73 7.66 1.99 14.68
N THR A 74 8.63 1.27 15.25
CA THR A 74 9.41 1.69 16.43
C THR A 74 10.87 1.95 16.11
N ALA A 75 11.32 1.48 14.95
CA ALA A 75 12.65 1.68 14.40
C ALA A 75 12.53 2.07 12.92
N GLU A 76 13.66 2.41 12.31
CA GLU A 76 13.74 2.65 10.87
C GLU A 76 13.33 1.40 10.08
N ARG A 77 12.55 1.61 9.02
CA ARG A 77 12.04 0.55 8.15
C ARG A 77 12.32 0.87 6.69
N VAL A 78 12.85 -0.10 5.95
CA VAL A 78 13.01 0.01 4.49
C VAL A 78 11.64 -0.06 3.83
N LEU A 79 11.40 0.87 2.91
CA LEU A 79 10.19 0.97 2.12
C LEU A 79 10.29 0.17 0.83
N HIS A 80 9.20 -0.48 0.50
CA HIS A 80 8.99 -1.16 -0.77
C HIS A 80 7.87 -0.45 -1.53
N SER A 81 7.96 -0.45 -2.85
CA SER A 81 6.91 0.12 -3.69
C SER A 81 5.54 -0.49 -3.35
N GLY A 82 4.52 0.35 -3.20
CA GLY A 82 3.18 -0.03 -2.75
C GLY A 82 2.99 0.00 -1.22
N ASP A 83 4.03 0.31 -0.44
CA ASP A 83 3.92 0.44 1.02
C ASP A 83 3.01 1.61 1.41
N GLU A 84 2.04 1.32 2.27
CA GLU A 84 1.18 2.34 2.87
C GLU A 84 1.82 2.92 4.13
N VAL A 85 1.97 4.24 4.17
CA VAL A 85 2.39 5.00 5.36
C VAL A 85 1.19 5.76 5.90
N ARG A 86 0.93 5.60 7.20
CA ARG A 86 -0.11 6.31 7.92
C ARG A 86 0.47 7.10 9.08
N VAL A 87 0.15 8.38 9.13
CA VAL A 87 0.54 9.31 10.20
C VAL A 87 -0.69 10.11 10.61
N GLY A 88 -1.05 10.08 11.89
CA GLY A 88 -2.30 10.74 12.32
C GLY A 88 -3.52 10.21 11.55
N LYS A 89 -4.25 11.11 10.90
CA LYS A 89 -5.36 10.86 9.97
C LYS A 89 -4.90 11.12 8.53
N SER A 90 -3.64 10.93 8.20
CA SER A 90 -3.13 11.13 6.85
C SER A 90 -2.56 9.81 6.34
N ARG A 91 -2.86 9.50 5.09
CA ARG A 91 -2.45 8.27 4.41
C ARG A 91 -1.64 8.62 3.18
N LEU A 92 -0.54 7.89 3.00
CA LEU A 92 0.38 8.03 1.89
C LEU A 92 0.71 6.65 1.34
N ILE A 93 0.92 6.52 0.04
CA ILE A 93 1.47 5.30 -0.56
C ILE A 93 2.82 5.63 -1.19
N PHE A 94 3.83 4.85 -0.84
CA PHE A 94 5.17 4.97 -1.40
C PHE A 94 5.28 4.20 -2.70
N TRP A 95 5.77 4.86 -3.75
CA TRP A 95 5.99 4.27 -5.06
C TRP A 95 7.45 4.46 -5.48
N MET A 96 8.10 3.36 -5.83
CA MET A 96 9.42 3.37 -6.45
C MET A 96 9.25 3.14 -7.95
N VAL A 97 9.66 4.11 -8.76
CA VAL A 97 9.75 3.92 -10.20
C VAL A 97 11.04 3.15 -10.46
N ARG A 98 10.91 1.87 -10.79
CA ARG A 98 12.02 1.16 -11.42
C ARG A 98 12.17 1.77 -12.80
N ASP A 99 13.31 2.40 -13.05
CA ASP A 99 13.63 2.91 -14.38
C ASP A 99 13.63 1.71 -15.32
N SER A 100 12.60 1.60 -16.17
CA SER A 100 12.59 0.65 -17.27
C SER A 100 13.44 1.23 -18.39
N ALA A 101 14.74 1.34 -18.13
CA ALA A 101 15.70 1.88 -19.08
C ALA A 101 17.10 1.33 -18.81
N GLU A 102 17.30 0.04 -19.11
CA GLU A 102 18.53 -0.38 -19.80
C GLU A 102 18.14 -1.34 -20.93
N GLY A 103 18.01 -0.77 -22.13
CA GLY A 103 18.13 -1.53 -23.36
C GLY A 103 19.60 -1.86 -23.59
N GLY A 104 19.99 -3.08 -23.23
CA GLY A 104 21.20 -3.75 -23.72
C GLY A 104 20.76 -5.00 -24.48
N ARG A 105 21.12 -5.08 -25.76
CA ARG A 105 20.84 -6.22 -26.65
C ARG A 105 21.52 -7.47 -26.10
N GLU A 106 20.75 -8.55 -25.98
CA GLU A 106 21.19 -9.92 -26.27
C GLU A 106 19.95 -10.80 -26.49
N GLU A 107 19.80 -11.27 -27.73
CA GLU A 107 18.90 -12.36 -28.07
C GLU A 107 19.46 -13.63 -27.43
N GLU A 108 18.89 -14.06 -26.31
CA GLU A 108 18.80 -15.48 -26.01
C GLU A 108 17.59 -15.76 -25.11
N THR A 109 16.70 -16.56 -25.68
CA THR A 109 15.40 -17.03 -25.21
C THR A 109 15.31 -17.32 -23.71
N VAL A 110 14.80 -16.36 -22.93
CA VAL A 110 14.00 -16.66 -21.74
C VAL A 110 12.77 -15.78 -21.83
N THR A 111 11.62 -16.42 -21.93
CA THR A 111 10.29 -15.80 -21.91
C THR A 111 10.19 -14.86 -20.72
N ALA A 112 10.32 -13.55 -20.99
CA ALA A 112 9.96 -12.51 -20.06
C ALA A 112 8.45 -12.63 -19.79
N GLN A 113 8.09 -13.32 -18.72
CA GLN A 113 6.74 -13.19 -18.17
C GLN A 113 6.60 -11.76 -17.65
N PRO A 114 5.53 -11.04 -17.99
CA PRO A 114 5.29 -9.71 -17.43
C PRO A 114 5.14 -9.84 -15.91
N VAL A 115 6.08 -9.28 -15.17
CA VAL A 115 6.16 -9.31 -13.70
C VAL A 115 4.98 -8.63 -12.98
N ASP A 116 4.03 -8.06 -13.71
CA ASP A 116 2.88 -7.33 -13.15
C ASP A 116 1.49 -7.88 -13.58
N ALA A 117 1.42 -9.02 -14.26
CA ALA A 117 0.13 -9.65 -14.53
C ALA A 117 -0.48 -10.25 -13.25
N PRO A 118 -1.82 -10.17 -13.05
CA PRO A 118 -2.43 -10.74 -11.87
C PRO A 118 -2.30 -12.28 -11.91
N PRO A 119 -1.99 -12.93 -10.77
CA PRO A 119 -1.88 -14.38 -10.72
C PRO A 119 -3.22 -15.03 -11.08
N ARG A 120 -3.20 -16.28 -11.58
CA ARG A 120 -4.43 -17.03 -11.82
C ARG A 120 -5.15 -17.32 -10.49
N LEU A 121 -6.36 -16.78 -10.36
CA LEU A 121 -7.22 -16.98 -9.21
C LEU A 121 -8.32 -17.98 -9.51
N THR A 122 -8.63 -18.83 -8.54
CA THR A 122 -9.88 -19.59 -8.52
C THR A 122 -11.04 -18.65 -8.26
N ARG A 123 -12.27 -19.09 -8.57
CA ARG A 123 -13.48 -18.31 -8.29
C ARG A 123 -13.59 -17.90 -6.81
N ARG A 124 -13.32 -18.82 -5.88
CA ARG A 124 -13.37 -18.54 -4.44
C ARG A 124 -12.29 -17.57 -3.97
N GLU A 125 -11.08 -17.66 -4.50
CA GLU A 125 -10.02 -16.69 -4.19
C GLU A 125 -10.34 -15.31 -4.74
N TYR A 126 -10.93 -15.23 -5.93
CA TYR A 126 -11.40 -13.98 -6.51
C TYR A 126 -12.53 -13.36 -5.66
N ASP A 127 -13.52 -14.16 -5.24
CA ASP A 127 -14.60 -13.69 -4.35
C ASP A 127 -14.04 -13.12 -3.04
N VAL A 128 -13.10 -13.84 -2.40
CA VAL A 128 -12.40 -13.35 -1.19
C VAL A 128 -11.64 -12.05 -1.45
N LEU A 129 -10.93 -11.96 -2.58
CA LEU A 129 -10.16 -10.77 -2.94
C LEU A 129 -11.07 -9.54 -3.19
N VAL A 130 -12.22 -9.75 -3.83
CA VAL A 130 -13.22 -8.69 -4.05
C VAL A 130 -13.79 -8.21 -2.72
N VAL A 131 -14.22 -9.12 -1.83
CA VAL A 131 -14.78 -8.72 -0.52
C VAL A 131 -13.72 -8.05 0.35
N LEU A 132 -12.48 -8.54 0.31
CA LEU A 132 -11.34 -7.89 0.98
C LEU A 132 -11.20 -6.42 0.56
N CYS A 133 -11.26 -6.15 -0.75
CA CYS A 133 -10.99 -4.83 -1.30
C CYS A 133 -12.23 -3.93 -1.36
N ARG A 134 -13.45 -4.45 -1.19
CA ARG A 134 -14.70 -3.67 -1.33
C ARG A 134 -14.76 -2.43 -0.44
N PRO A 135 -14.36 -2.45 0.85
CA PRO A 135 -14.39 -1.24 1.66
C PRO A 135 -13.51 -0.11 1.11
N LEU A 136 -12.49 -0.43 0.28
CA LEU A 136 -11.54 0.52 -0.29
C LEU A 136 -12.15 1.54 -1.24
N VAL A 137 -13.37 1.29 -1.75
CA VAL A 137 -14.11 2.25 -2.59
C VAL A 137 -15.10 3.10 -1.81
N SER A 138 -15.21 2.94 -0.48
CA SER A 138 -16.10 3.75 0.34
C SER A 138 -15.60 5.20 0.47
N ASP A 139 -16.52 6.12 0.72
CA ASP A 139 -16.21 7.54 1.03
C ASP A 139 -15.60 7.72 2.43
N ALA A 140 -15.25 6.62 3.11
CA ALA A 140 -14.52 6.70 4.35
C ALA A 140 -13.18 7.41 4.08
N PRO A 141 -12.78 8.38 4.92
CA PRO A 141 -11.50 9.06 4.75
C PRO A 141 -10.30 8.10 4.68
N PHE A 142 -10.40 6.94 5.34
CA PHE A 142 -9.39 5.88 5.37
C PHE A 142 -10.07 4.51 5.31
N PRO A 143 -10.36 3.98 4.11
CA PRO A 143 -10.96 2.68 4.03
C PRO A 143 -9.90 1.60 4.29
N GLU A 144 -10.18 0.70 5.22
CA GLU A 144 -9.34 -0.46 5.49
C GLU A 144 -9.91 -1.70 4.80
N PRO A 145 -9.07 -2.63 4.32
CA PRO A 145 -9.55 -3.88 3.77
C PRO A 145 -10.41 -4.65 4.78
N ALA A 146 -11.40 -5.39 4.29
CA ALA A 146 -12.35 -6.10 5.13
C ALA A 146 -11.66 -7.05 6.14
N SER A 147 -12.21 -7.13 7.34
CA SER A 147 -11.76 -8.09 8.35
C SER A 147 -12.08 -9.52 7.93
N VAL A 148 -11.34 -10.50 8.48
CA VAL A 148 -11.63 -11.93 8.27
C VAL A 148 -13.07 -12.27 8.63
N ARG A 149 -13.56 -11.71 9.75
CA ARG A 149 -14.94 -11.87 10.21
C ARG A 149 -15.95 -11.27 9.22
N ALA A 150 -15.68 -10.09 8.69
CA ALA A 150 -16.55 -9.45 7.69
C ALA A 150 -16.60 -10.26 6.39
N MET A 151 -15.44 -10.70 5.88
CA MET A 151 -15.36 -11.57 4.71
C MET A 151 -16.14 -12.88 4.90
N ALA A 152 -16.00 -13.52 6.06
CA ALA A 152 -16.69 -14.76 6.37
C ALA A 152 -18.22 -14.57 6.40
N GLY A 153 -18.68 -13.47 7.02
CA GLY A 153 -20.09 -13.13 7.09
C GLY A 153 -20.71 -12.86 5.72
N GLU A 154 -19.99 -12.14 4.86
CA GLU A 154 -20.50 -11.78 3.52
C GLU A 154 -20.48 -12.96 2.54
N LEU A 155 -19.44 -13.80 2.59
CA LEU A 155 -19.30 -14.96 1.71
C LEU A 155 -20.07 -16.20 2.21
N TYR A 156 -20.74 -16.10 3.38
CA TYR A 156 -21.43 -17.21 4.05
C TYR A 156 -20.53 -18.44 4.24
N VAL A 157 -19.30 -18.22 4.71
CA VAL A 157 -18.31 -19.28 4.99
C VAL A 157 -17.71 -19.11 6.39
N THR A 158 -16.91 -20.07 6.84
CA THR A 158 -16.21 -19.97 8.13
C THR A 158 -14.99 -19.04 8.04
N GLU A 159 -14.60 -18.42 9.16
CA GLU A 159 -13.36 -17.64 9.23
C GLU A 159 -12.11 -18.48 8.89
N ALA A 160 -12.13 -19.78 9.21
CA ALA A 160 -11.05 -20.71 8.87
C ALA A 160 -10.93 -20.88 7.34
N ALA A 161 -12.04 -20.99 6.63
CA ALA A 161 -12.04 -21.06 5.17
C ALA A 161 -11.50 -19.76 4.54
N VAL A 162 -11.90 -18.59 5.07
CA VAL A 162 -11.35 -17.30 4.63
C VAL A 162 -9.84 -17.23 4.87
N LYS A 163 -9.35 -17.63 6.05
CA LYS A 163 -7.92 -17.65 6.36
C LYS A 163 -7.14 -18.55 5.40
N GLN A 164 -7.68 -19.72 5.03
CA GLN A 164 -7.06 -20.60 4.05
C GLN A 164 -6.96 -19.94 2.67
N HIS A 165 -8.04 -19.31 2.19
CA HIS A 165 -8.01 -18.59 0.92
C HIS A 165 -7.07 -17.39 0.95
N LEU A 166 -7.03 -16.63 2.05
CA LEU A 166 -6.07 -15.54 2.24
C LEU A 166 -4.63 -16.04 2.22
N GLN A 167 -4.34 -17.18 2.85
CA GLN A 167 -2.99 -17.75 2.81
C GLN A 167 -2.58 -18.08 1.37
N ASN A 168 -3.44 -18.73 0.60
CA ASN A 168 -3.19 -19.00 -0.82
C ASN A 168 -2.99 -17.71 -1.63
N LEU A 169 -3.80 -16.67 -1.36
CA LEU A 169 -3.67 -15.37 -1.99
C LEU A 169 -2.33 -14.72 -1.63
N TYR A 170 -1.93 -14.73 -0.37
CA TYR A 170 -0.64 -14.18 0.03
C TYR A 170 0.53 -14.87 -0.68
N ASP A 171 0.46 -16.19 -0.82
CA ASP A 171 1.50 -16.95 -1.53
C ASP A 171 1.51 -16.59 -3.03
N LYS A 172 0.34 -16.50 -3.67
CA LYS A 172 0.20 -16.15 -5.09
C LYS A 172 0.64 -14.72 -5.42
N PHE A 173 0.38 -13.77 -4.53
CA PHE A 173 0.77 -12.37 -4.69
C PHE A 173 2.19 -12.08 -4.15
N ALA A 174 2.85 -13.08 -3.56
CA ALA A 174 4.14 -12.95 -2.88
C ALA A 174 4.11 -11.88 -1.78
N VAL A 175 3.03 -11.85 -0.99
CA VAL A 175 2.85 -10.91 0.12
C VAL A 175 3.74 -11.32 1.29
N PRO A 176 4.69 -10.47 1.72
CA PRO A 176 5.57 -10.76 2.86
C PRO A 176 4.78 -11.05 4.14
N ALA A 177 5.39 -11.79 5.07
CA ALA A 177 4.78 -12.09 6.37
C ALA A 177 4.78 -10.89 7.35
N GLU A 178 5.54 -9.83 7.04
CA GLU A 178 5.71 -8.65 7.90
C GLU A 178 4.64 -7.57 7.65
N GLY A 179 4.13 -6.96 8.73
CA GLY A 179 3.05 -5.97 8.67
C GLY A 179 1.65 -6.55 8.50
N ASP A 180 0.65 -5.70 8.24
CA ASP A 180 -0.71 -6.15 7.92
C ASP A 180 -0.75 -6.69 6.48
N ARG A 181 -0.68 -8.03 6.38
CA ARG A 181 -0.72 -8.77 5.10
C ARG A 181 -1.97 -8.47 4.28
N ARG A 182 -3.11 -8.13 4.89
CA ARG A 182 -4.35 -7.81 4.17
C ARG A 182 -4.25 -6.50 3.40
N VAL A 183 -3.66 -5.48 4.03
CA VAL A 183 -3.40 -4.17 3.40
C VAL A 183 -2.47 -4.35 2.20
N ARG A 184 -1.37 -5.08 2.39
CA ARG A 184 -0.43 -5.40 1.31
C ARG A 184 -1.08 -6.15 0.17
N LEU A 185 -1.87 -7.19 0.47
CA LEU A 185 -2.58 -7.96 -0.54
C LEU A 185 -3.55 -7.09 -1.34
N ALA A 186 -4.29 -6.20 -0.68
CA ALA A 186 -5.24 -5.34 -1.36
C ALA A 186 -4.54 -4.32 -2.27
N ASN A 187 -3.44 -3.71 -1.81
CA ASN A 187 -2.62 -2.81 -2.62
C ASN A 187 -2.05 -3.54 -3.84
N GLU A 188 -1.52 -4.76 -3.67
CA GLU A 188 -0.94 -5.53 -4.76
C GLU A 188 -2.00 -6.01 -5.77
N ALA A 189 -3.19 -6.36 -5.29
CA ALA A 189 -4.32 -6.76 -6.13
C ALA A 189 -4.81 -5.62 -7.03
N LEU A 190 -4.92 -4.41 -6.49
CA LEU A 190 -5.28 -3.22 -7.26
C LEU A 190 -4.17 -2.86 -8.27
N ARG A 191 -2.91 -2.92 -7.84
CA ARG A 191 -1.74 -2.61 -8.67
C ARG A 191 -1.62 -3.54 -9.88
N ARG A 192 -1.73 -4.85 -9.67
CA ARG A 192 -1.66 -5.85 -10.75
C ARG A 192 -2.96 -5.96 -11.56
N GLY A 193 -3.99 -5.16 -11.24
CA GLY A 193 -5.28 -5.24 -11.90
C GLY A 193 -6.03 -6.56 -11.67
N ALA A 194 -5.70 -7.29 -10.59
CA ALA A 194 -6.46 -8.47 -10.17
C ALA A 194 -7.89 -8.10 -9.74
N VAL A 195 -8.05 -6.88 -9.23
CA VAL A 195 -9.32 -6.23 -8.93
C VAL A 195 -9.21 -4.77 -9.38
N THR A 196 -10.27 -4.22 -9.96
CA THR A 196 -10.33 -2.83 -10.40
C THR A 196 -11.35 -2.03 -9.57
N LEU A 197 -11.16 -0.71 -9.48
CA LEU A 197 -12.09 0.18 -8.77
C LEU A 197 -13.51 0.14 -9.36
N ALA A 198 -13.65 -0.10 -10.67
CA ALA A 198 -14.94 -0.27 -11.33
C ALA A 198 -15.65 -1.54 -10.83
N GLN A 199 -14.96 -2.69 -10.83
CA GLN A 199 -15.51 -3.96 -10.33
C GLN A 199 -15.94 -3.88 -8.87
N LEU A 200 -15.22 -3.12 -8.04
CA LEU A 200 -15.56 -2.94 -6.63
C LEU A 200 -16.81 -2.08 -6.40
N ARG A 201 -17.09 -1.14 -7.32
CA ARG A 201 -18.29 -0.29 -7.27
C ARG A 201 -19.53 -1.02 -7.81
N ASP A 202 -19.37 -1.82 -8.86
CA ASP A 202 -20.49 -2.53 -9.50
C ASP A 202 -21.04 -3.67 -8.62
N GLY A 203 -20.22 -4.26 -7.76
CA GLY A 203 -20.63 -5.32 -6.82
C GLY A 203 -21.31 -4.84 -5.53
N ALA A 204 -21.63 -3.54 -5.42
CA ALA A 204 -22.27 -2.94 -4.24
C ALA A 204 -23.79 -2.73 -4.40
N THR A 205 -24.40 -3.32 -5.42
CA THR A 205 -25.86 -3.31 -5.66
C THR A 205 -26.47 -4.65 -5.27
#